data_AF-A0A822DQL7-F1
#
_entry.id   AF-A0A822DQL7-F1
#
_cell.length_a   1.000
_cell.length_b   1.000
_cell.length_c   1.000
_cell.angle_alpha   90.00
_cell.angle_beta   90.00
_cell.angle_gamma   90.00
#
_symmetry.space_group_name_H-M   'P 1'
#
loop_
_entity.id
_entity.type
_entity.pdbx_description
1 polymer ?
#
loop_
_entity_poly.entity_id
_entity_poly.type
_entity_poly.pdbx_seq_one_letter_code
_entity_poly.pdbx_strand_id
1 'polypeptide(L)'
;MAHKCLEKIIANEVATNEVIDILVKALYDENYEVRFNACVTIGKFGENVATNEVLTGLVKVLQDEYLHVVWAACEALENIGEKGATDEIVNGLIKELLNVYWDERESACRALVKMVDKAATNEVIVGLAQALHDIQPG
;
A
#
# COMPACT_ATOMS: atom_id res chain seq x y z
N MET A 1 -2.09 8.58 23.18
CA MET A 1 -2.89 7.33 23.15
C MET A 1 -4.37 7.59 22.90
N ALA A 2 -5.05 8.49 23.62
CA ALA A 2 -6.47 8.78 23.41
C ALA A 2 -6.82 9.29 21.99
N HIS A 3 -5.97 10.12 21.38
CA HIS A 3 -6.20 10.66 20.03
C HIS A 3 -6.22 9.58 18.93
N LYS A 4 -5.21 8.70 18.88
CA LYS A 4 -5.18 7.55 17.95
C LYS A 4 -6.35 6.57 18.14
N CYS A 5 -6.82 6.38 19.38
CA CYS A 5 -8.00 5.57 19.65
C CYS A 5 -9.26 6.18 19.04
N LEU A 6 -9.43 7.50 19.17
CA LEU A 6 -10.58 8.21 18.62
C LEU A 6 -10.58 8.19 17.08
N GLU A 7 -9.43 8.41 16.45
CA GLU A 7 -9.29 8.29 14.99
C GLU A 7 -9.67 6.89 14.49
N LYS A 8 -9.22 5.84 15.19
CA LYS A 8 -9.53 4.46 14.83
C LYS A 8 -11.03 4.12 14.98
N ILE A 9 -11.68 4.65 16.02
CA ILE A 9 -13.13 4.47 16.22
C ILE A 9 -13.92 5.16 15.11
N ILE A 10 -13.56 6.41 14.77
CA ILE A 10 -14.21 7.17 13.70
C ILE A 10 -14.02 6.46 12.36
N ALA A 11 -12.81 5.97 12.07
CA ALA A 11 -12.54 5.21 10.85
C ALA A 11 -13.39 3.94 10.74
N ASN A 12 -13.64 3.24 11.86
CA ASN A 12 -14.51 2.06 11.88
C ASN A 12 -15.99 2.38 11.65
N GLU A 13 -16.49 3.50 12.18
CA GLU A 13 -17.88 3.93 11.94
C GLU A 13 -18.11 4.38 10.49
N VAL A 14 -17.08 4.93 9.84
CA VAL A 14 -17.16 5.46 8.47
C VAL A 14 -16.88 4.40 7.40
N ALA A 15 -16.19 3.31 7.72
CA ALA A 15 -15.90 2.19 6.79
C ALA A 15 -17.14 1.32 6.51
N THR A 16 -18.18 1.93 5.93
CA THR A 16 -19.38 1.22 5.47
C THR A 16 -19.14 0.54 4.12
N ASN A 17 -19.97 -0.45 3.77
CA ASN A 17 -19.90 -1.10 2.46
C ASN A 17 -20.02 -0.11 1.30
N GLU A 18 -20.82 0.96 1.45
CA GLU A 18 -20.95 1.99 0.43
C GLU A 18 -19.64 2.79 0.24
N VAL A 19 -18.95 3.11 1.32
CA VAL A 19 -17.63 3.76 1.25
C VAL A 19 -16.60 2.83 0.60
N ILE A 20 -16.61 1.54 0.95
CA ILE A 20 -15.73 0.55 0.32
C ILE A 20 -16.00 0.46 -1.18
N ASP A 21 -17.27 0.39 -1.61
CA ASP A 21 -17.63 0.33 -3.03
C ASP A 21 -17.17 1.58 -3.81
N ILE A 22 -17.27 2.76 -3.19
CA ILE A 22 -16.78 4.02 -3.78
C ILE A 22 -15.26 3.98 -3.93
N LEU A 23 -14.54 3.55 -2.89
CA LEU A 23 -13.08 3.44 -2.93
C LEU A 23 -12.62 2.44 -3.99
N VAL A 24 -13.27 1.28 -4.07
CA VAL A 24 -12.98 0.26 -5.10
C VAL A 24 -13.18 0.85 -6.50
N LYS A 25 -14.30 1.53 -6.77
CA LYS A 25 -14.51 2.19 -8.07
C LYS A 25 -13.44 3.22 -8.37
N ALA A 26 -13.06 4.02 -7.38
CA ALA A 26 -12.05 5.07 -7.52
C ALA A 26 -10.65 4.52 -7.82
N LEU A 27 -10.30 3.33 -7.34
CA LEU A 27 -9.03 2.65 -7.69
C LEU A 27 -8.92 2.27 -9.17
N TYR A 28 -10.05 2.16 -9.88
CA TYR A 28 -10.10 1.84 -11.31
C TYR A 28 -10.46 3.04 -12.20
N ASP A 29 -10.51 4.25 -11.64
CA ASP A 29 -10.86 5.45 -12.41
C ASP A 29 -9.80 5.78 -13.47
N GLU A 30 -10.21 6.32 -14.61
CA GLU A 30 -9.29 6.72 -15.68
C GLU A 30 -8.40 7.90 -15.26
N ASN A 31 -8.91 8.77 -14.39
CA ASN A 31 -8.16 9.90 -13.86
C ASN A 31 -7.21 9.46 -12.73
N TYR A 32 -5.91 9.64 -12.96
CA TYR A 32 -4.86 9.30 -12.01
C TYR A 32 -5.02 10.03 -10.66
N GLU A 33 -5.56 11.25 -10.64
CA GLU A 33 -5.80 12.00 -9.40
C GLU A 33 -6.87 11.33 -8.54
N VAL A 34 -7.87 10.70 -9.17
CA VAL A 34 -8.92 9.96 -8.46
C VAL A 34 -8.33 8.70 -7.85
N ARG A 35 -7.50 7.96 -8.61
CA ARG A 35 -6.79 6.77 -8.09
C ARG A 35 -5.84 7.11 -6.94
N PHE A 36 -5.07 8.19 -7.08
CA PHE A 36 -4.20 8.71 -6.03
C PHE A 36 -4.99 9.01 -4.74
N ASN A 37 -6.08 9.77 -4.86
CA ASN A 37 -6.92 10.14 -3.71
C ASN A 37 -7.60 8.92 -3.08
N ALA A 38 -7.94 7.90 -3.88
CA ALA A 38 -8.45 6.63 -3.38
C ALA A 38 -7.41 5.95 -2.48
N CYS A 39 -6.17 5.81 -2.94
CA CYS A 39 -5.07 5.23 -2.16
C CYS A 39 -4.81 6.02 -0.87
N VAL A 40 -4.72 7.35 -0.93
CA VAL A 40 -4.54 8.20 0.26
C VAL A 40 -5.68 7.98 1.27
N THR A 41 -6.92 7.87 0.80
CA THR A 41 -8.08 7.65 1.66
C THR A 41 -8.07 6.26 2.27
N ILE A 42 -7.72 5.24 1.49
CA ILE A 42 -7.53 3.87 1.99
C ILE A 42 -6.45 3.82 3.05
N GLY A 43 -5.31 4.50 2.84
CA GLY A 43 -4.24 4.57 3.84
C GLY A 43 -4.69 5.19 5.16
N LYS A 44 -5.54 6.23 5.12
CA LYS A 44 -6.14 6.83 6.32
C LYS A 44 -7.08 5.90 7.06
N PHE A 45 -7.85 5.07 6.33
CA PHE A 45 -8.70 4.05 6.96
C PHE A 45 -7.91 2.83 7.43
N GLY A 46 -6.77 2.54 6.80
CA GLY A 46 -5.88 1.44 7.12
C GLY A 46 -6.59 0.08 7.08
N GLU A 47 -6.33 -0.74 8.10
CA GLU A 47 -6.86 -2.11 8.21
C GLU A 47 -8.39 -2.24 8.25
N ASN A 48 -9.13 -1.14 8.41
CA ASN A 48 -10.59 -1.13 8.53
C ASN A 48 -11.29 -1.33 7.18
N VAL A 49 -10.63 -1.00 6.07
CA VAL A 49 -11.15 -1.16 4.69
C VAL A 49 -10.40 -2.25 3.91
N ALA A 50 -9.58 -3.07 4.59
CA ALA A 50 -8.77 -4.11 3.97
C ALA A 50 -9.62 -5.34 3.55
N THR A 51 -10.58 -5.13 2.65
CA THR A 51 -11.36 -6.19 2.00
C THR A 51 -10.63 -6.73 0.77
N ASN A 52 -11.03 -7.91 0.28
CA ASN A 52 -10.41 -8.51 -0.89
C ASN A 52 -10.52 -7.62 -2.14
N GLU A 53 -11.63 -6.89 -2.30
CA GLU A 53 -11.87 -5.97 -3.40
C GLU A 53 -10.90 -4.78 -3.36
N VAL A 54 -10.70 -4.20 -2.17
CA VAL A 54 -9.73 -3.11 -1.96
C VAL A 54 -8.31 -3.60 -2.21
N LEU A 55 -7.93 -4.76 -1.69
CA LEU A 55 -6.60 -5.33 -1.92
C LEU A 55 -6.36 -5.64 -3.41
N THR A 56 -7.36 -6.19 -4.10
CA THR A 56 -7.30 -6.43 -5.56
C THR A 56 -7.14 -5.12 -6.34
N GLY A 57 -7.86 -4.08 -5.94
CA GLY A 57 -7.69 -2.74 -6.50
C GLY A 57 -6.28 -2.19 -6.28
N LEU A 58 -5.73 -2.31 -5.07
CA LEU A 58 -4.36 -1.88 -4.77
C LEU A 58 -3.31 -2.66 -5.57
N VAL A 59 -3.48 -3.97 -5.82
CA VAL A 59 -2.62 -4.75 -6.72
C VAL A 59 -2.61 -4.15 -8.14
N LYS A 60 -3.76 -3.68 -8.63
CA LYS A 60 -3.84 -3.02 -9.93
C LYS A 60 -3.10 -1.67 -9.91
N VAL A 61 -3.22 -0.91 -8.83
CA VAL A 61 -2.58 0.40 -8.68
C VAL A 61 -1.06 0.29 -8.46
N LEU A 62 -0.54 -0.81 -7.91
CA LEU A 62 0.91 -1.09 -7.91
C LEU A 62 1.50 -1.25 -9.33
N GLN A 63 0.66 -1.32 -10.36
CA GLN A 63 1.07 -1.40 -11.78
C GLN A 63 0.67 -0.14 -12.54
N ASP A 64 0.44 0.96 -11.84
CA ASP A 64 0.06 2.24 -12.43
C ASP A 64 1.21 2.86 -13.23
N GLU A 65 0.88 3.60 -14.29
CA GLU A 65 1.87 4.32 -15.09
C GLU A 65 2.41 5.57 -14.36
N TYR A 66 1.64 6.09 -13.40
CA TYR A 66 2.00 7.28 -12.63
C TYR A 66 2.65 6.89 -11.30
N LEU A 67 3.95 7.19 -11.16
CA LEU A 67 4.74 6.82 -9.98
C LEU A 67 4.18 7.35 -8.65
N HIS A 68 3.62 8.56 -8.64
CA HIS A 68 3.02 9.13 -7.43
C HIS A 68 1.75 8.37 -6.99
N VAL A 69 1.04 7.73 -7.93
CA VAL A 69 -0.09 6.86 -7.63
C VAL A 69 0.42 5.54 -7.01
N VAL A 70 1.48 4.96 -7.58
CA VAL A 70 2.14 3.76 -7.02
C VAL A 70 2.66 4.02 -5.60
N TRP A 71 3.31 5.16 -5.38
CA TRP A 71 3.78 5.60 -4.07
C TRP A 71 2.62 5.68 -3.05
N ALA A 72 1.50 6.29 -3.42
CA ALA A 72 0.32 6.35 -2.57
C ALA A 72 -0.25 4.95 -2.25
N ALA A 73 -0.20 4.01 -3.20
CA ALA A 73 -0.59 2.63 -2.95
C ALA A 73 0.36 1.94 -1.95
N CYS A 74 1.67 2.13 -2.07
CA CYS A 74 2.64 1.64 -1.09
C CYS A 74 2.37 2.20 0.32
N GLU A 75 2.11 3.50 0.45
CA GLU A 75 1.74 4.10 1.75
C GLU A 75 0.42 3.54 2.29
N ALA A 76 -0.58 3.33 1.43
CA ALA A 76 -1.83 2.71 1.82
C ALA A 76 -1.61 1.30 2.38
N LEU A 77 -0.75 0.52 1.73
CA LEU A 77 -0.39 -0.83 2.13
C LEU A 77 0.43 -0.88 3.41
N GLU A 78 1.33 0.08 3.63
CA GLU A 78 2.03 0.27 4.91
C GLU A 78 1.02 0.46 6.06
N ASN A 79 -0.02 1.28 5.84
CA ASN A 79 -1.05 1.56 6.84
C ASN A 79 -2.08 0.43 7.02
N ILE A 80 -2.33 -0.37 5.98
CA ILE A 80 -3.12 -1.60 6.08
C ILE A 80 -2.35 -2.67 6.88
N GLY A 81 -1.03 -2.75 6.69
CA GLY A 81 -0.15 -3.70 7.38
C GLY A 81 -0.46 -5.16 7.06
N GLU A 82 -0.38 -6.02 8.08
CA GLU A 82 -0.49 -7.48 7.94
C GLU A 82 -1.75 -7.99 7.22
N LYS A 83 -2.87 -7.26 7.28
CA LYS A 83 -4.10 -7.63 6.55
C LYS A 83 -3.94 -7.57 5.03
N GLY A 84 -3.00 -6.76 4.55
CA GLY A 84 -2.68 -6.62 3.13
C GLY A 84 -1.59 -7.58 2.64
N ALA A 85 -1.07 -8.46 3.50
CA ALA A 85 0.01 -9.37 3.15
C ALA A 85 -0.47 -10.58 2.33
N THR A 86 -1.03 -10.33 1.14
CA THR A 86 -1.32 -11.38 0.14
C THR A 86 -0.12 -11.58 -0.78
N ASP A 87 -0.01 -12.76 -1.40
CA ASP A 87 1.09 -13.08 -2.30
C ASP A 87 1.18 -12.09 -3.47
N GLU A 88 0.04 -11.64 -4.01
CA GLU A 88 0.00 -10.67 -5.11
C GLU A 88 0.55 -9.31 -4.70
N ILE A 89 0.22 -8.85 -3.49
CA ILE A 89 0.71 -7.57 -2.96
C ILE A 89 2.20 -7.65 -2.65
N VAL A 90 2.64 -8.72 -1.98
CA VAL A 90 4.07 -8.94 -1.70
C VAL A 90 4.86 -8.97 -3.00
N ASN A 91 4.40 -9.69 -4.02
CA ASN A 91 5.05 -9.73 -5.34
C ASN A 91 5.03 -8.38 -6.06
N GLY A 92 3.96 -7.60 -5.92
CA GLY A 92 3.89 -6.23 -6.44
C GLY A 92 4.93 -5.32 -5.80
N LEU A 93 5.01 -5.32 -4.47
CA LEU A 93 5.97 -4.51 -3.71
C LEU A 93 7.43 -4.92 -3.98
N ILE A 94 7.73 -6.21 -4.16
CA ILE A 94 9.07 -6.67 -4.56
C ILE A 94 9.49 -6.09 -5.91
N LYS A 95 8.57 -5.96 -6.87
CA LYS A 95 8.89 -5.32 -8.16
C LYS A 95 9.22 -3.84 -7.98
N GLU A 96 8.51 -3.14 -7.10
CA GLU A 96 8.81 -1.73 -6.79
C GLU A 96 10.13 -1.53 -6.04
N LEU A 97 10.62 -2.53 -5.30
CA LEU A 97 11.99 -2.49 -4.74
C LEU A 97 13.07 -2.42 -5.82
N LEU A 98 12.77 -2.85 -7.04
CA LEU A 98 13.69 -2.82 -8.18
C LEU A 98 13.54 -1.54 -9.02
N ASN A 99 12.73 -0.58 -8.56
CA ASN A 99 12.54 0.69 -9.26
C ASN A 99 13.78 1.60 -9.16
N VAL A 100 14.06 2.34 -10.23
CA VAL A 100 15.26 3.19 -10.34
C VAL A 100 15.22 4.39 -9.39
N TYR A 101 14.03 4.86 -9.04
CA TYR A 101 13.84 6.02 -8.18
C TYR A 101 13.84 5.63 -6.69
N TRP A 102 14.59 6.38 -5.88
CA TRP A 102 14.90 6.04 -4.49
C TRP A 102 13.70 6.15 -3.55
N ASP A 103 12.92 7.24 -3.64
CA ASP A 103 11.81 7.51 -2.72
C ASP A 103 10.70 6.44 -2.85
N GLU A 104 10.54 5.93 -4.07
CA GLU A 104 9.61 4.87 -4.45
C GLU A 104 10.02 3.54 -3.81
N ARG A 105 11.32 3.20 -3.85
CA ARG A 105 11.85 2.01 -3.17
C ARG A 105 11.63 2.08 -1.65
N GLU A 106 11.82 3.25 -1.04
CA GLU A 106 11.64 3.41 0.40
C GLU A 106 10.21 3.08 0.83
N SER A 107 9.21 3.56 0.09
CA SER A 107 7.80 3.29 0.40
C SER A 107 7.44 1.80 0.33
N ALA A 108 7.94 1.10 -0.70
CA ALA A 108 7.74 -0.34 -0.83
C ALA A 108 8.45 -1.14 0.26
N CYS A 109 9.68 -0.73 0.64
CA CYS A 109 10.41 -1.28 1.78
C CYS A 109 9.60 -1.15 3.07
N ARG A 110 9.08 0.04 3.39
CA ARG A 110 8.31 0.25 4.62
C ARG A 110 7.02 -0.59 4.64
N ALA A 111 6.31 -0.67 3.51
CA ALA A 111 5.13 -1.50 3.38
C ALA A 111 5.43 -2.99 3.64
N LEU A 112 6.49 -3.52 3.01
CA LEU A 112 6.93 -4.90 3.21
C LEU A 112 7.33 -5.18 4.66
N VAL A 113 8.05 -4.26 5.32
CA VAL A 113 8.44 -4.38 6.74
C VAL A 113 7.21 -4.49 7.65
N LYS A 114 6.12 -3.77 7.33
CA LYS A 114 4.85 -3.86 8.07
C LYS A 114 4.09 -5.17 7.86
N MET A 115 4.49 -5.98 6.88
CA MET A 115 3.88 -7.26 6.51
C MET A 115 4.73 -8.48 6.94
N VAL A 116 5.91 -8.28 7.55
CA VAL A 116 6.98 -9.29 7.73
C VAL A 116 6.56 -10.54 8.50
N ASP A 117 5.60 -10.48 9.42
CA ASP A 117 5.16 -11.69 10.14
C ASP A 117 4.51 -12.75 9.20
N LYS A 118 4.07 -12.35 7.99
CA LYS A 118 3.63 -13.25 6.91
C LYS A 118 4.50 -13.22 5.66
N ALA A 119 5.19 -12.11 5.38
CA ALA A 119 5.90 -11.88 4.13
C ALA A 119 7.38 -12.31 4.13
N ALA A 120 7.91 -12.87 5.23
CA ALA A 120 9.31 -13.27 5.36
C ALA A 120 9.68 -14.47 4.44
N THR A 121 9.78 -14.20 3.15
CA THR A 121 10.29 -15.11 2.12
C THR A 121 11.73 -14.74 1.77
N ASN A 122 12.46 -15.68 1.18
CA ASN A 122 13.83 -15.42 0.72
C ASN A 122 13.85 -14.29 -0.32
N GLU A 123 12.82 -14.18 -1.15
CA GLU A 123 12.64 -13.16 -2.15
C GLU A 123 12.48 -11.76 -1.53
N VAL A 124 11.72 -11.62 -0.44
CA VAL A 124 11.62 -10.37 0.33
C VAL A 124 12.96 -10.02 0.97
N ILE A 125 13.68 -11.01 1.53
CA ILE A 125 15.01 -10.77 2.13
C ILE A 125 16.02 -10.29 1.08
N VAL A 126 16.05 -10.93 -0.10
CA VAL A 126 16.95 -10.55 -1.20
C VAL A 126 16.58 -9.17 -1.77
N GLY A 127 15.29 -8.91 -1.97
CA GLY A 127 14.80 -7.60 -2.44
C GLY A 127 15.15 -6.47 -1.48
N LEU A 128 14.92 -6.68 -0.17
CA LEU A 128 15.29 -5.71 0.86
C LEU A 128 16.81 -5.51 0.94
N ALA A 129 17.60 -6.59 0.85
CA ALA A 129 19.06 -6.49 0.85
C ALA A 129 19.58 -5.69 -0.35
N GLN A 130 19.00 -5.87 -1.54
CA GLN A 130 19.36 -5.10 -2.73
C GLN A 130 19.00 -3.61 -2.56
N ALA A 131 17.78 -3.30 -2.09
CA ALA A 131 17.37 -1.93 -1.81
C ALA A 131 18.29 -1.25 -0.76
N LEU A 132 18.81 -2.02 0.21
CA LEU A 132 19.78 -1.55 1.19
C LEU A 132 21.22 -1.46 0.64
N HIS A 133 21.57 -2.16 -0.42
CA HIS A 133 22.87 -2.01 -1.08
C HIS A 133 22.91 -0.78 -2.00
N ASP A 134 21.76 -0.37 -2.53
CA ASP A 134 21.60 0.84 -3.34
C ASP A 134 21.51 2.14 -2.50
N ILE A 135 21.85 2.12 -1.20
CA ILE A 135 21.92 3.30 -0.29
C ILE A 135 23.13 4.22 -0.60
N GLN A 136 23.64 4.24 -1.83
CA GLN A 136 24.53 5.34 -2.22
C GLN A 136 23.70 6.46 -2.85
N PRO A 137 23.56 7.62 -2.19
CA PRO A 137 22.97 8.78 -2.81
C PRO A 137 23.89 9.19 -3.98
N GLY A 138 23.37 9.10 -5.19
CA GLY A 138 23.89 9.81 -6.36
C GLY A 138 23.32 11.21 -6.40
#